data_AF-A0A1S1N242-F1
#
_entry.id   AF-A0A1S1N242-F1
#
_cell.length_a   1.000
_cell.length_b   1.000
_cell.length_c   1.000
_cell.angle_alpha   90.00
_cell.angle_beta   90.00
_cell.angle_gamma   90.00
#
_symmetry.space_group_name_H-M   'P 1'
#
loop_
_entity.id
_entity.type
_entity.pdbx_description
1 polymer ?
#
loop_
_entity_poly.entity_id
_entity_poly.type
_entity_poly.pdbx_seq_one_letter_code
_entity_poly.pdbx_strand_id
1 'polypeptide(L)'
;MKSWVFAVIGGLLILGSSAISGIWVTSLESSLNKYSEKIAEKKLALARADSAYTQAQIRSEFATLTRTVVRYSDFQNEEIQQQWDAVYSASLYPIILMLREANGLSITKPEISSLITLQENASSGDKQAYKKLQAHQIELVRTSGTYRAGLVLEIGQLEAKKNAESSTIAKIKEFAIFIQLLGLIILLMKEVPEKTLRKTSDDDQSQPQT
;
A
#
# COMPACT_ATOMS: atom_id res chain seq x y z
N MET A 1 21.51 45.49 -26.82
CA MET A 1 22.25 44.50 -25.99
C MET A 1 23.00 43.54 -26.93
N LYS A 2 24.21 43.08 -26.60
CA LYS A 2 24.96 42.20 -27.53
C LYS A 2 24.31 40.81 -27.61
N SER A 3 24.07 40.33 -28.84
CA SER A 3 23.44 39.06 -29.23
C SER A 3 23.92 37.80 -28.44
N TRP A 4 25.19 37.76 -28.01
CA TRP A 4 25.72 36.65 -27.21
C TRP A 4 25.10 36.50 -25.81
N VAL A 5 24.61 37.59 -25.20
CA VAL A 5 24.02 37.59 -23.85
C VAL A 5 22.72 36.78 -23.82
N PHE A 6 21.88 36.92 -24.85
CA PHE A 6 20.63 36.14 -24.99
C PHE A 6 20.91 34.65 -25.18
N ALA A 7 21.97 34.30 -25.92
CA ALA A 7 22.39 32.91 -26.11
C ALA A 7 22.87 32.24 -24.81
N VAL A 8 23.65 32.96 -24.00
CA VAL A 8 24.13 32.46 -22.70
C VAL A 8 22.98 32.28 -21.72
N ILE A 9 22.10 33.29 -21.57
CA ILE A 9 20.97 33.25 -20.63
C ILE A 9 19.96 32.17 -21.03
N GLY A 10 19.55 32.14 -22.31
CA GLY A 10 18.59 31.15 -22.80
C GLY A 10 19.12 29.71 -22.71
N GLY A 11 20.40 29.50 -23.03
CA GLY A 11 21.06 28.20 -22.88
C GLY A 11 21.16 27.74 -21.42
N LEU A 12 21.52 28.64 -20.49
CA LEU A 12 21.55 28.35 -19.05
C LEU A 12 20.17 28.00 -18.50
N LEU A 13 19.11 28.69 -18.92
CA LEU A 13 17.75 28.41 -18.49
C LEU A 13 17.29 27.01 -18.95
N ILE A 14 17.56 26.64 -20.21
CA ILE A 14 17.17 25.32 -20.75
C ILE A 14 17.99 24.20 -20.09
N LEU A 15 19.31 24.35 -19.99
CA LEU A 15 20.18 23.30 -19.43
C LEU A 15 20.01 23.16 -17.92
N GLY A 16 19.90 24.28 -17.19
CA GLY A 16 19.71 24.29 -15.74
C GLY A 16 18.37 23.69 -15.32
N SER A 17 17.27 24.04 -16.01
CA SER A 17 15.95 23.44 -15.74
C SER A 17 15.92 21.94 -16.05
N SER A 18 16.59 21.51 -17.12
CA SER A 18 16.71 20.09 -17.49
C SER A 18 17.52 19.29 -16.45
N ALA A 19 18.58 19.86 -15.89
CA ALA A 19 19.41 19.22 -14.87
C ALA A 19 18.69 19.09 -13.51
N ILE A 20 18.01 20.16 -13.06
CA ILE A 20 17.22 20.16 -11.82
C ILE A 20 16.04 19.18 -11.96
N SER A 21 15.33 19.23 -13.09
CA SER A 21 14.28 18.27 -13.40
C SER A 21 14.86 16.86 -13.39
N GLY A 22 15.91 16.57 -14.14
CA GLY A 22 16.48 15.22 -14.25
C GLY A 22 16.88 14.60 -12.92
N ILE A 23 17.73 15.27 -12.14
CA ILE A 23 18.27 14.69 -10.89
C ILE A 23 17.18 14.58 -9.82
N TRP A 24 16.39 15.64 -9.63
CA TRP A 24 15.41 15.69 -8.54
C TRP A 24 14.18 14.83 -8.83
N VAL A 25 13.69 14.81 -10.08
CA VAL A 25 12.61 13.92 -10.50
C VAL A 25 13.04 12.47 -10.38
N THR A 26 14.25 12.10 -10.80
CA THR A 26 14.70 10.69 -10.71
C THR A 26 14.72 10.19 -9.27
N SER A 27 15.13 11.04 -8.32
CA SER A 27 15.09 10.71 -6.88
C SER A 27 13.66 10.49 -6.37
N LEU A 28 12.71 11.34 -6.79
CA LEU A 28 11.30 11.18 -6.45
C LEU A 28 10.66 9.96 -7.13
N GLU A 29 11.01 9.67 -8.39
CA GLU A 29 10.57 8.47 -9.11
C GLU A 29 11.09 7.19 -8.42
N SER A 30 12.32 7.20 -7.90
CA SER A 30 12.84 6.11 -7.05
C SER A 30 12.00 5.93 -5.78
N SER A 31 11.59 7.02 -5.15
CA SER A 31 10.74 7.00 -3.96
C SER A 31 9.34 6.46 -4.28
N LEU A 32 8.74 6.86 -5.41
CA LEU A 32 7.48 6.29 -5.93
C LEU A 32 7.54 4.79 -6.16
N ASN A 33 8.66 4.28 -6.70
CA ASN A 33 8.88 2.85 -6.87
C ASN A 33 8.90 2.13 -5.52
N LYS A 34 9.62 2.68 -4.53
CA LYS A 34 9.64 2.13 -3.16
C LYS A 34 8.26 2.13 -2.50
N TYR A 35 7.45 3.17 -2.68
CA TYR A 35 6.07 3.15 -2.17
C TYR A 35 5.22 2.11 -2.89
N SER A 36 5.37 1.97 -4.20
CA SER A 36 4.61 0.99 -4.98
C SER A 36 4.94 -0.44 -4.58
N GLU A 37 6.22 -0.73 -4.33
CA GLU A 37 6.69 -2.01 -3.79
C GLU A 37 6.08 -2.28 -2.40
N LYS A 38 6.20 -1.33 -1.47
CA LYS A 38 5.61 -1.47 -0.12
C LYS A 38 4.09 -1.63 -0.15
N ILE A 39 3.39 -0.92 -1.03
CA ILE A 39 1.93 -1.09 -1.21
C ILE A 39 1.62 -2.50 -1.69
N ALA A 40 2.38 -3.02 -2.67
CA ALA A 40 2.19 -4.39 -3.17
C ALA A 40 2.45 -5.44 -2.08
N GLU A 41 3.51 -5.29 -1.29
CA GLU A 41 3.81 -6.15 -0.14
C GLU A 41 2.67 -6.16 0.88
N LYS A 42 2.15 -4.97 1.23
CA LYS A 42 1.07 -4.83 2.22
C LYS A 42 -0.26 -5.37 1.68
N LYS A 43 -0.57 -5.15 0.39
CA LYS A 43 -1.75 -5.75 -0.26
C LYS A 43 -1.65 -7.28 -0.28
N LEU A 44 -0.47 -7.83 -0.55
CA LEU A 44 -0.24 -9.28 -0.48
C LEU A 44 -0.41 -9.82 0.94
N ALA A 45 0.14 -9.13 1.95
CA ALA A 45 -0.04 -9.49 3.35
C ALA A 45 -1.51 -9.47 3.77
N LEU A 46 -2.27 -8.44 3.35
CA LEU A 46 -3.71 -8.34 3.61
C LEU A 46 -4.48 -9.50 2.97
N ALA A 47 -4.23 -9.79 1.69
CA ALA A 47 -4.89 -10.88 0.98
C ALA A 47 -4.61 -12.25 1.63
N ARG A 48 -3.37 -12.50 2.07
CA ARG A 48 -3.02 -13.71 2.83
C ARG A 48 -3.78 -13.77 4.16
N ALA A 49 -3.80 -12.66 4.91
CA ALA A 49 -4.48 -12.59 6.18
C ALA A 49 -6.01 -12.79 6.05
N ASP A 50 -6.63 -12.20 5.04
CA ASP A 50 -8.06 -12.37 4.73
C ASP A 50 -8.40 -13.80 4.34
N SER A 51 -7.58 -14.43 3.49
CA SER A 51 -7.76 -15.82 3.08
C SER A 51 -7.65 -16.77 4.28
N ALA A 52 -6.60 -16.61 5.10
CA ALA A 52 -6.40 -17.43 6.30
C ALA A 52 -7.54 -17.24 7.32
N TYR A 53 -7.99 -16.00 7.54
CA TYR A 53 -9.12 -15.71 8.41
C TYR A 53 -10.41 -16.37 7.90
N THR A 54 -10.70 -16.24 6.61
CA THR A 54 -11.90 -16.82 5.99
C THR A 54 -11.90 -18.35 6.11
N GLN A 55 -10.77 -19.00 5.84
CA GLN A 55 -10.63 -20.45 6.03
C GLN A 55 -10.82 -20.88 7.49
N ALA A 56 -10.30 -20.09 8.44
CA ALA A 56 -10.51 -20.34 9.86
C ALA A 56 -11.99 -20.22 10.28
N GLN A 57 -12.70 -19.22 9.76
CA GLN A 57 -14.14 -19.05 10.00
C GLN A 57 -14.94 -20.23 9.44
N ILE A 58 -14.71 -20.60 8.18
CA ILE A 58 -15.39 -21.75 7.54
C ILE A 58 -15.16 -23.04 8.36
N ARG A 59 -13.93 -23.29 8.82
CA ARG A 59 -13.64 -24.47 9.66
C ARG A 59 -14.33 -24.39 11.03
N SER A 60 -14.37 -23.21 11.64
CA SER A 60 -15.06 -22.98 12.91
C SER A 60 -16.57 -23.20 12.79
N GLU A 61 -17.17 -22.68 11.72
CA GLU A 61 -18.59 -22.89 11.40
C GLU A 61 -18.89 -24.38 11.15
N PHE A 62 -18.06 -25.06 10.35
CA PHE A 62 -18.22 -26.49 10.09
C PHE A 62 -18.11 -27.33 11.38
N ALA A 63 -17.13 -27.04 12.23
CA ALA A 63 -16.97 -27.70 13.53
C ALA A 63 -18.20 -27.48 14.43
N THR A 64 -18.71 -26.24 14.45
CA THR A 64 -19.88 -25.86 15.26
C THR A 64 -21.16 -26.52 14.75
N LEU A 65 -21.36 -26.52 13.44
CA LEU A 65 -22.50 -27.19 12.79
C LEU A 65 -22.48 -28.69 13.04
N THR A 66 -21.32 -29.33 12.87
CA THR A 66 -21.15 -30.77 13.14
C THR A 66 -21.51 -31.11 14.58
N ARG A 67 -21.01 -30.33 15.54
CA ARG A 67 -21.33 -30.49 16.96
C ARG A 67 -22.83 -30.29 17.26
N THR A 68 -23.45 -29.31 16.60
CA THR A 68 -24.87 -28.99 16.76
C THR A 68 -25.73 -30.14 16.21
N VAL A 69 -25.46 -30.60 14.98
CA VAL A 69 -26.18 -31.72 14.36
C VAL A 69 -26.13 -32.96 15.24
N VAL A 70 -24.97 -33.31 15.79
CA VAL A 70 -24.84 -34.48 16.68
C VAL A 70 -25.69 -34.32 17.93
N ARG A 71 -25.59 -33.18 18.62
CA ARG A 71 -26.29 -32.96 19.91
C ARG A 71 -27.81 -32.87 19.76
N TYR A 72 -28.29 -32.38 18.63
CA TYR A 72 -29.73 -32.20 18.36
C TYR A 72 -30.32 -33.30 17.46
N SER A 73 -29.53 -34.28 17.02
CA SER A 73 -30.04 -35.45 16.32
C SER A 73 -30.67 -36.45 17.30
N ASP A 74 -31.50 -37.36 16.76
CA ASP A 74 -32.11 -38.47 17.51
C ASP A 74 -31.07 -39.44 18.13
N PHE A 75 -29.78 -39.25 17.82
CA PHE A 75 -28.65 -39.96 18.42
C PHE A 75 -28.23 -39.36 19.78
N GLN A 76 -29.18 -39.19 20.72
CA GLN A 76 -28.90 -38.76 22.11
C GLN A 76 -28.18 -39.85 22.93
N ASN A 77 -27.13 -40.44 22.37
CA ASN A 77 -26.22 -41.33 23.07
C ASN A 77 -25.08 -40.49 23.67
N GLU A 78 -24.93 -40.51 24.99
CA GLU A 78 -23.88 -39.77 25.71
C GLU A 78 -22.46 -40.12 25.24
N GLU A 79 -22.23 -41.37 24.84
CA GLU A 79 -20.94 -41.83 24.33
C GLU A 79 -20.62 -41.18 22.98
N ILE A 80 -21.61 -41.07 22.11
CA ILE A 80 -21.50 -40.37 20.83
C ILE A 80 -21.23 -38.87 21.09
N GLN A 81 -21.96 -38.25 22.01
CA GLN A 81 -21.75 -36.83 22.34
C GLN A 81 -20.34 -36.54 22.87
N GLN A 82 -19.77 -37.41 23.72
CA GLN A 82 -18.39 -37.25 24.21
C GLN A 82 -17.36 -37.37 23.08
N GLN A 83 -17.51 -38.34 22.17
CA GLN A 83 -16.62 -38.49 21.02
C GLN A 83 -16.64 -37.25 20.12
N TRP A 84 -17.81 -36.67 19.88
CA TRP A 84 -17.93 -35.47 19.06
C TRP A 84 -17.45 -34.19 19.75
N ASP A 85 -17.52 -34.10 21.07
CA ASP A 85 -16.88 -33.02 21.82
C ASP A 85 -15.35 -33.11 21.73
N ALA A 86 -14.78 -34.32 21.67
CA ALA A 86 -13.36 -34.52 21.39
C ALA A 86 -13.00 -34.12 19.94
N VAL A 87 -13.83 -34.47 18.95
CA VAL A 87 -13.65 -34.04 17.55
C VAL A 87 -13.70 -32.52 17.43
N TYR A 88 -14.66 -31.86 18.09
CA TYR A 88 -14.72 -30.40 18.12
C TYR A 88 -13.47 -29.80 18.75
N SER A 89 -12.99 -30.35 19.87
CA SER A 89 -11.75 -29.89 20.53
C SER A 89 -10.52 -30.05 19.63
N ALA A 90 -10.43 -31.14 18.89
CA ALA A 90 -9.36 -31.37 17.91
C ALA A 90 -9.41 -30.37 16.74
N SER A 91 -10.61 -29.92 16.34
CA SER A 91 -10.78 -28.93 15.27
C SER A 91 -10.27 -27.53 15.64
N LEU A 92 -10.16 -27.20 16.93
CA LEU A 92 -9.67 -25.89 17.38
C LEU A 92 -8.19 -25.66 17.02
N TYR A 93 -7.37 -26.71 17.00
CA TYR A 93 -5.96 -26.61 16.64
C TYR A 93 -5.72 -26.03 15.24
N PRO A 94 -6.24 -26.62 14.14
CA PRO A 94 -6.04 -26.05 12.80
C PRO A 94 -6.68 -24.67 12.65
N ILE A 95 -7.81 -24.40 13.33
CA ILE A 95 -8.44 -23.06 13.34
C ILE A 95 -7.47 -22.03 13.95
N ILE A 96 -6.87 -22.34 15.10
CA ILE A 96 -5.90 -21.47 15.76
C ILE A 96 -4.68 -21.20 14.86
N LEU A 97 -4.14 -22.22 14.18
CA LEU A 97 -3.00 -22.03 13.27
C LEU A 97 -3.34 -21.06 12.13
N MET A 98 -4.51 -21.22 11.50
CA MET A 98 -4.96 -20.32 10.44
C MET A 98 -5.20 -18.89 10.96
N LEU A 99 -5.77 -18.75 12.16
CA LEU A 99 -5.95 -17.43 12.77
C LEU A 99 -4.61 -16.77 13.11
N ARG A 100 -3.57 -17.54 13.49
CA ARG A 100 -2.23 -16.98 13.69
C ARG A 100 -1.64 -16.43 12.39
N GLU A 101 -1.78 -17.16 11.29
CA GLU A 101 -1.41 -16.65 9.97
C GLU A 101 -2.20 -15.39 9.61
N ALA A 102 -3.51 -15.36 9.93
CA ALA A 102 -4.36 -14.19 9.77
C ALA A 102 -4.00 -12.98 10.66
N ASN A 103 -3.09 -13.18 11.62
CA ASN A 103 -2.51 -12.14 12.47
C ASN A 103 -1.09 -11.73 12.03
N GLY A 104 -0.55 -12.33 10.97
CA GLY A 104 0.85 -12.15 10.57
C GLY A 104 1.84 -12.70 11.60
N LEU A 105 1.41 -13.61 12.48
CA LEU A 105 2.25 -14.23 13.49
C LEU A 105 2.97 -15.43 12.89
N SER A 106 4.27 -15.53 13.13
CA SER A 106 5.03 -16.72 12.79
C SER A 106 4.59 -17.91 13.67
N ILE A 107 4.68 -19.10 13.10
CA ILE A 107 4.42 -20.34 13.81
C ILE A 107 5.77 -20.90 14.26
N THR A 108 6.11 -20.75 15.54
CA THR A 108 7.39 -21.25 16.09
C THR A 108 7.24 -22.66 16.68
N LYS A 109 8.32 -23.45 16.68
CA LYS A 109 8.31 -24.82 17.23
C LYS A 109 7.79 -24.91 18.68
N PRO A 110 8.20 -24.04 19.62
CA PRO A 110 7.70 -24.09 20.99
C PRO A 110 6.19 -23.85 21.11
N GLU A 111 5.64 -22.94 20.31
CA GLU A 111 4.20 -22.65 20.30
C GLU A 111 3.40 -23.79 19.70
N ILE A 112 3.91 -24.43 18.63
CA ILE A 112 3.31 -25.66 18.06
C ILE A 112 3.22 -26.74 19.14
N SER A 113 4.33 -27.02 19.83
CA SER A 113 4.36 -28.07 20.85
C SER A 113 3.36 -27.81 21.98
N SER A 114 3.28 -26.57 22.47
CA SER A 114 2.31 -26.19 23.50
C SER A 114 0.86 -26.35 23.04
N LEU A 115 0.56 -26.02 21.77
CA LEU A 115 -0.78 -26.17 21.20
C LEU A 115 -1.17 -27.64 20.99
N ILE A 116 -0.22 -28.49 20.58
CA ILE A 116 -0.43 -29.94 20.44
C ILE A 116 -0.76 -30.55 21.81
N THR A 117 0.03 -30.24 22.85
CA THR A 117 -0.26 -30.74 24.20
C THR A 117 -1.62 -30.29 24.72
N LEU A 118 -2.01 -29.03 24.46
CA LEU A 118 -3.35 -28.55 24.81
C LEU A 118 -4.45 -29.29 24.04
N GLN A 119 -4.24 -29.59 22.77
CA GLN A 119 -5.18 -30.35 21.93
C GLN A 119 -5.32 -31.79 22.43
N GLU A 120 -4.23 -32.48 22.75
CA GLU A 120 -4.24 -33.84 23.29
C GLU A 120 -5.01 -33.89 24.62
N ASN A 121 -4.72 -32.98 25.54
CA ASN A 121 -5.39 -32.89 26.83
C ASN A 121 -6.89 -32.58 26.67
N ALA A 122 -7.25 -31.63 25.80
CA ALA A 122 -8.65 -31.30 25.54
C ALA A 122 -9.41 -32.47 24.90
N SER A 123 -8.77 -33.21 23.99
CA SER A 123 -9.34 -34.41 23.36
C SER A 123 -9.56 -35.55 24.36
N SER A 124 -8.78 -35.56 25.44
CA SER A 124 -8.89 -36.53 26.55
C SER A 124 -9.91 -36.11 27.62
N GLY A 125 -10.63 -34.99 27.42
CA GLY A 125 -11.68 -34.51 28.31
C GLY A 125 -11.24 -33.45 29.34
N ASP A 126 -10.01 -32.94 29.28
CA ASP A 126 -9.58 -31.82 30.14
C ASP A 126 -10.30 -30.52 29.78
N LYS A 127 -11.27 -30.14 30.61
CA LYS A 127 -12.05 -28.91 30.48
C LYS A 127 -11.20 -27.63 30.54
N GLN A 128 -10.07 -27.64 31.25
CA GLN A 128 -9.19 -26.46 31.33
C GLN A 128 -8.37 -26.29 30.06
N ALA A 129 -7.82 -27.39 29.51
CA ALA A 129 -7.14 -27.35 28.22
C ALA A 129 -8.09 -26.87 27.11
N TYR A 130 -9.33 -27.37 27.11
CA TYR A 130 -10.37 -26.91 26.18
C TYR A 130 -10.66 -25.40 26.29
N LYS A 131 -10.87 -24.89 27.51
CA LYS A 131 -11.10 -23.46 27.74
C LYS A 131 -9.93 -22.59 27.26
N LYS A 132 -8.69 -23.05 27.43
CA LYS A 132 -7.50 -22.35 26.93
C LYS A 132 -7.47 -22.28 25.40
N LEU A 133 -7.80 -23.38 24.71
CA LEU A 133 -7.92 -23.38 23.25
C LEU A 133 -9.00 -22.42 22.75
N GLN A 134 -10.17 -22.41 23.39
CA GLN A 134 -11.23 -21.45 23.07
C GLN A 134 -10.81 -20.00 23.31
N ALA A 135 -10.15 -19.73 24.43
CA ALA A 135 -9.65 -18.38 24.73
C ALA A 135 -8.65 -17.92 23.66
N HIS A 136 -7.72 -18.78 23.22
CA HIS A 136 -6.81 -18.47 22.12
C HIS A 136 -7.53 -18.21 20.81
N GLN A 137 -8.52 -19.03 20.45
CA GLN A 137 -9.31 -18.80 19.24
C GLN A 137 -9.99 -17.43 19.28
N ILE A 138 -10.69 -17.09 20.37
CA ILE A 138 -11.41 -15.82 20.52
C ILE A 138 -10.45 -14.63 20.47
N GLU A 139 -9.32 -14.73 21.17
CA GLU A 139 -8.29 -13.70 21.15
C GLU A 139 -7.76 -13.47 19.73
N LEU A 140 -7.39 -14.54 19.03
CA LEU A 140 -6.82 -14.45 17.68
C LEU A 140 -7.83 -13.95 16.65
N VAL A 141 -9.13 -14.26 16.79
CA VAL A 141 -10.19 -13.65 15.97
C VAL A 141 -10.21 -12.14 16.16
N ARG A 142 -10.14 -11.67 17.42
CA ARG A 142 -10.14 -10.24 17.74
C ARG A 142 -8.90 -9.54 17.21
N THR A 143 -7.71 -10.08 17.48
CA THR A 143 -6.45 -9.46 17.05
C THR A 143 -6.33 -9.48 15.53
N SER A 144 -6.89 -10.48 14.83
CA SER A 144 -6.84 -10.55 13.38
C SER A 144 -7.63 -9.40 12.75
N GLY A 145 -8.76 -9.03 13.35
CA GLY A 145 -9.51 -7.83 12.94
C GLY A 145 -8.66 -6.56 13.04
N THR A 146 -7.98 -6.37 14.17
CA THR A 146 -7.09 -5.21 14.38
C THR A 146 -5.92 -5.20 13.40
N TYR A 147 -5.26 -6.34 13.19
CA TYR A 147 -4.13 -6.46 12.28
C TYR A 147 -4.51 -6.12 10.84
N ARG A 148 -5.60 -6.70 10.34
CA ARG A 148 -6.10 -6.45 8.98
C ARG A 148 -6.56 -5.01 8.78
N ALA A 149 -7.24 -4.42 9.76
CA ALA A 149 -7.58 -3.00 9.73
C ALA A 149 -6.33 -2.10 9.71
N GLY A 150 -5.30 -2.46 10.48
CA GLY A 150 -3.99 -1.81 10.45
C GLY A 150 -3.34 -1.85 9.07
N LEU A 151 -3.36 -3.00 8.39
CA LEU A 151 -2.85 -3.12 7.02
C LEU A 151 -3.60 -2.22 6.03
N VAL A 152 -4.94 -2.16 6.11
CA VAL A 152 -5.74 -1.26 5.26
C VAL A 152 -5.36 0.21 5.49
N LEU A 153 -5.19 0.62 6.75
CA LEU A 153 -4.76 1.98 7.08
C LEU A 153 -3.36 2.30 6.56
N GLU A 154 -2.40 1.37 6.73
CA GLU A 154 -1.04 1.53 6.21
C GLU A 154 -1.01 1.65 4.68
N ILE A 155 -1.80 0.83 3.97
CA ILE A 155 -1.97 0.92 2.52
C ILE A 155 -2.49 2.30 2.14
N GLY A 156 -3.56 2.78 2.79
CA GLY A 156 -4.14 4.10 2.51
C GLY A 156 -3.14 5.24 2.76
N GLN A 157 -2.34 5.17 3.81
CA GLN A 157 -1.28 6.15 4.08
C GLN A 157 -0.17 6.14 3.02
N LEU A 158 0.24 4.96 2.56
CA LEU A 158 1.24 4.82 1.50
C LEU A 158 0.71 5.33 0.15
N GLU A 159 -0.56 5.06 -0.17
CA GLU A 159 -1.22 5.57 -1.38
C GLU A 159 -1.33 7.11 -1.34
N ALA A 160 -1.66 7.69 -0.19
CA ALA A 160 -1.67 9.15 -0.02
C ALA A 160 -0.28 9.77 -0.23
N LYS A 161 0.77 9.18 0.34
CA LYS A 161 2.17 9.62 0.15
C LYS A 161 2.61 9.51 -1.31
N LYS A 162 2.32 8.38 -1.95
CA LYS A 162 2.58 8.14 -3.38
C LYS A 162 1.90 9.20 -4.25
N ASN A 163 0.64 9.51 -3.98
CA ASN A 163 -0.11 10.51 -4.74
C ASN A 163 0.45 11.94 -4.54
N ALA A 164 0.86 12.29 -3.32
CA ALA A 164 1.48 13.59 -3.03
C ALA A 164 2.83 13.76 -3.76
N GLU A 165 3.68 12.72 -3.76
CA GLU A 165 4.96 12.75 -4.49
C GLU A 165 4.75 12.78 -6.01
N SER A 166 3.79 12.00 -6.53
CA SER A 166 3.43 12.03 -7.95
C SER A 166 2.97 13.42 -8.40
N SER A 167 2.13 14.11 -7.59
CA SER A 167 1.73 15.49 -7.85
C SER A 167 2.93 16.45 -7.81
N THR A 168 3.88 16.25 -6.90
CA THR A 168 5.10 17.07 -6.81
C THR A 168 5.96 16.92 -8.06
N ILE A 169 6.15 15.68 -8.54
CA ILE A 169 6.87 15.43 -9.80
C ILE A 169 6.20 16.14 -10.97
N ALA A 170 4.87 16.05 -11.09
CA ALA A 170 4.14 16.71 -12.17
C ALA A 170 4.38 18.22 -12.18
N LYS A 171 4.23 18.87 -11.01
CA LYS A 171 4.47 20.32 -10.86
C LYS A 171 5.90 20.74 -11.23
N ILE A 172 6.90 19.93 -10.90
CA ILE A 172 8.30 20.23 -11.23
C ILE A 172 8.58 20.06 -12.71
N LYS A 173 8.02 19.01 -13.34
CA LYS A 173 8.10 18.83 -14.79
C LYS A 173 7.43 20.00 -15.51
N GLU A 174 6.23 20.43 -15.09
CA GLU A 174 5.54 21.60 -15.62
C GLU A 174 6.36 22.89 -15.48
N PHE A 175 6.94 23.13 -14.30
CA PHE A 175 7.78 24.30 -14.06
C PHE A 175 9.06 24.29 -14.90
N ALA A 176 9.70 23.12 -15.05
CA ALA A 176 10.87 22.97 -15.90
C ALA A 176 10.54 23.27 -17.37
N ILE A 177 9.42 22.75 -17.88
CA ILE A 177 8.92 23.06 -19.23
C ILE A 177 8.66 24.56 -19.39
N PHE A 178 8.04 25.20 -18.40
CA PHE A 178 7.81 26.64 -18.43
C PHE A 178 9.12 27.44 -18.53
N ILE A 179 10.15 27.09 -17.74
CA ILE A 179 11.47 27.73 -17.83
C ILE A 179 12.11 27.48 -19.20
N GLN A 180 11.99 26.27 -19.75
CA GLN A 180 12.52 25.95 -21.08
C GLN A 180 11.85 26.79 -22.17
N LEU A 181 10.53 26.97 -22.11
CA LEU A 181 9.79 27.85 -23.03
C LEU A 181 10.23 29.31 -22.92
N LEU A 182 10.45 29.80 -21.69
CA LEU A 182 10.99 31.15 -21.47
C LEU A 182 12.40 31.29 -22.06
N GLY A 183 13.26 30.29 -21.84
CA GLY A 183 14.60 30.22 -22.42
C GLY A 183 14.56 30.23 -23.96
N LEU A 184 13.62 29.50 -24.57
CA LEU A 184 13.41 29.49 -26.01
C LEU A 184 12.96 30.87 -26.54
N ILE A 185 12.02 31.54 -25.86
CA ILE A 185 11.59 32.90 -26.22
C ILE A 185 12.77 33.88 -26.19
N ILE A 186 13.62 33.82 -25.16
CA ILE A 186 14.83 34.65 -25.03
C ILE A 186 15.82 34.36 -26.17
N LEU A 187 15.97 33.10 -26.59
CA LEU A 187 16.78 32.74 -27.75
C LEU A 187 16.20 33.28 -29.05
N LEU A 188 14.88 33.23 -29.23
CA LEU A 188 14.20 33.75 -30.43
C LEU A 188 14.27 35.29 -30.53
N MET A 189 14.28 36.02 -29.41
CA MET A 189 14.48 37.48 -29.40
C MET A 189 15.83 37.91 -30.00
N LYS A 190 16.85 37.04 -29.97
CA LYS A 190 18.12 37.26 -30.66
C LYS A 190 17.97 37.28 -32.19
N GLU A 191 17.01 36.54 -32.72
CA GLU A 191 16.79 36.39 -34.17
C GLU A 191 15.85 37.46 -34.76
N VAL A 192 15.17 38.25 -33.92
CA VAL A 192 14.38 39.40 -34.39
C VAL A 192 15.33 40.51 -34.83
N PRO A 193 15.33 40.93 -36.11
CA PRO A 193 16.22 42.00 -36.58
C PRO A 193 15.88 43.31 -35.86
N GLU A 194 16.87 44.01 -35.31
CA GLU A 194 16.69 45.35 -34.71
C GLU A 194 15.99 46.34 -35.68
N LYS A 195 16.09 46.10 -36.99
CA LYS A 195 15.47 46.90 -38.05
C LYS A 195 13.93 46.86 -38.03
N THR A 196 13.31 45.80 -37.52
CA THR A 196 11.84 45.68 -37.48
C THR A 196 11.23 46.47 -36.31
N LEU A 197 12.01 46.69 -35.24
CA LEU A 197 11.60 47.47 -34.05
C LEU A 197 11.84 48.98 -34.20
N ARG A 198 12.80 49.40 -35.02
CA ARG A 198 13.07 50.83 -35.30
C ARG A 198 12.10 51.47 -36.29
N LYS A 199 11.41 50.67 -37.11
CA LYS A 199 10.59 51.20 -38.21
C LYS A 199 9.36 51.98 -37.76
N THR A 200 8.96 51.89 -36.49
CA THR A 200 7.82 52.64 -35.94
C THR A 200 8.16 54.01 -35.39
N SER A 201 9.43 54.40 -35.29
CA SER A 201 9.82 55.69 -34.70
C SER A 201 10.23 56.76 -35.72
N ASP A 202 10.51 56.36 -36.98
CA ASP A 202 11.04 57.27 -38.00
C ASP A 202 10.00 57.71 -39.05
N ASP A 203 8.79 57.15 -39.03
CA ASP A 203 7.72 57.49 -40.00
C ASP A 203 6.85 58.70 -39.57
N ASP A 204 7.16 59.38 -38.45
CA ASP A 204 6.39 60.53 -37.93
C ASP A 204 7.03 61.90 -38.19
N GLN A 205 8.13 61.97 -38.97
CA GLN A 205 8.84 63.24 -39.27
C GLN A 205 9.03 63.52 -40.77
N SER A 206 8.02 63.30 -41.60
CA SER A 206 8.07 63.73 -43.01
C SER A 206 6.76 64.34 -43.48
N GLN A 207 6.45 65.56 -43.04
CA GLN A 207 5.51 66.43 -43.75
C GLN A 207 6.25 67.15 -44.90
N PRO A 208 5.69 67.20 -46.13
CA PRO A 208 6.28 67.98 -47.21
C PRO A 208 5.90 69.45 -47.05
N GLN A 209 6.90 70.35 -47.05
CA GLN A 209 6.65 71.77 -47.28
C GLN A 209 6.62 72.05 -48.79
N THR A 210 5.59 72.81 -49.16
CA THR A 210 5.20 73.32 -50.49
C THR A 210 6.29 74.09 -51.22
#